data_AF-A0A483AD34-F1
#
_entry.id   AF-A0A483AD34-F1
#
_cell.length_a   1.000
_cell.length_b   1.000
_cell.length_c   1.000
_cell.angle_alpha   90.00
_cell.angle_beta   90.00
_cell.angle_gamma   90.00
#
_symmetry.space_group_name_H-M   'P 1'
#
loop_
_entity.id
_entity.type
_entity.pdbx_description
1 polymer ?
#
loop_
_entity_poly.entity_id
_entity_poly.type
_entity_poly.pdbx_seq_one_letter_code
_entity_poly.pdbx_strand_id
1 'polypeptide(L)'
;MERFASIFSKRFNNVLIAEQINATELAAKAGITIVMSYDYKAARSAPSGYSINKIIKVFPQYTCYLLGLDPKILSKQIILKD
;
A
#
# COMPACT_ATOMS: atom_id res chain seq x y z
N MET A 1 -9.98 -4.34 -13.68
CA MET A 1 -9.71 -3.65 -12.40
C MET A 1 -9.50 -4.61 -11.24
N GLU A 2 -10.28 -5.69 -11.12
CA GLU A 2 -10.18 -6.69 -10.03
C GLU A 2 -8.76 -7.24 -9.82
N ARG A 3 -8.04 -7.53 -10.91
CA ARG A 3 -6.65 -8.03 -10.85
C ARG A 3 -5.69 -7.03 -10.19
N PHE A 4 -5.86 -5.73 -10.42
CA PHE A 4 -5.04 -4.69 -9.77
C PHE A 4 -5.40 -4.54 -8.30
N ALA A 5 -6.69 -4.50 -7.95
CA ALA A 5 -7.15 -4.41 -6.57
C ALA A 5 -6.64 -5.60 -5.72
N SER A 6 -6.68 -6.82 -6.27
CA SER A 6 -6.16 -8.02 -5.61
C SER A 6 -4.65 -7.97 -5.38
N ILE A 7 -3.86 -7.61 -6.40
CA ILE A 7 -2.39 -7.48 -6.27
C ILE A 7 -2.02 -6.39 -5.27
N PHE A 8 -2.64 -5.22 -5.38
CA PHE A 8 -2.41 -4.12 -4.45
C PHE A 8 -2.76 -4.54 -3.02
N SER A 9 -3.91 -5.19 -2.83
CA SER A 9 -4.35 -5.67 -1.53
C SER A 9 -3.34 -6.60 -0.88
N LYS A 10 -2.79 -7.58 -1.62
CA LYS A 10 -1.75 -8.47 -1.09
C LYS A 10 -0.53 -7.68 -0.59
N ARG A 11 0.00 -6.78 -1.43
CA ARG A 11 1.18 -5.97 -1.11
C ARG A 11 0.93 -5.01 0.04
N PHE A 12 -0.23 -4.37 0.05
CA PHE A 12 -0.69 -3.48 1.10
C PHE A 12 -0.76 -4.21 2.45
N ASN A 13 -1.32 -5.43 2.48
CA ASN A 13 -1.33 -6.26 3.69
C ASN A 13 0.08 -6.63 4.16
N ASN A 14 0.99 -6.94 3.25
CA ASN A 14 2.39 -7.22 3.61
C ASN A 14 3.08 -6.00 4.22
N VAL A 15 2.78 -4.78 3.73
CA VAL A 15 3.28 -3.53 4.36
C VAL A 15 2.71 -3.35 5.77
N LEU A 16 1.41 -3.58 5.97
CA LEU A 16 0.80 -3.52 7.31
C LEU A 16 1.48 -4.49 8.29
N ILE A 17 1.77 -5.71 7.85
CA ILE A 17 2.47 -6.73 8.64
C ILE A 17 3.91 -6.29 8.95
N ALA A 18 4.65 -5.83 7.95
CA ALA A 18 6.04 -5.40 8.10
C ALA A 18 6.19 -4.23 9.07
N GLU A 19 5.24 -3.28 9.03
CA GLU A 19 5.22 -2.10 9.90
C GLU A 19 4.53 -2.37 11.25
N GLN A 20 4.00 -3.57 11.46
CA GLN A 20 3.26 -3.98 12.68
C GLN A 20 2.10 -3.04 13.03
N ILE A 21 1.39 -2.55 12.02
CA ILE A 21 0.22 -1.68 12.18
C ILE A 21 -1.03 -2.29 11.55
N ASN A 22 -2.20 -1.85 12.03
CA ASN A 22 -3.48 -2.22 11.44
C ASN A 22 -4.00 -1.16 10.44
N ALA A 23 -5.11 -1.50 9.77
CA ALA A 23 -5.73 -0.64 8.77
C ALA A 23 -6.22 0.71 9.32
N THR A 24 -6.64 0.76 10.59
CA THR A 24 -7.07 1.99 11.26
C THR A 24 -5.88 2.93 11.50
N GLU A 25 -4.77 2.39 12.01
CA GLU A 25 -3.54 3.16 12.24
C GLU A 25 -2.96 3.69 10.93
N LEU A 26 -2.96 2.88 9.87
CA LEU A 26 -2.55 3.35 8.54
C LEU A 26 -3.47 4.46 8.04
N ALA A 27 -4.79 4.35 8.21
CA ALA A 27 -5.74 5.37 7.78
C ALA A 27 -5.42 6.73 8.43
N ALA A 28 -5.13 6.72 9.74
CA ALA A 28 -4.72 7.91 10.48
C ALA A 28 -3.40 8.48 9.95
N LYS A 29 -2.36 7.64 9.77
CA LYS A 29 -1.04 8.08 9.26
C LYS A 29 -1.12 8.65 7.84
N ALA A 30 -1.91 8.03 6.96
CA ALA A 30 -2.02 8.40 5.55
C ALA A 30 -3.07 9.50 5.29
N GLY A 31 -3.88 9.86 6.29
CA GLY A 31 -4.98 10.82 6.12
C GLY A 31 -6.01 10.35 5.09
N ILE A 32 -6.34 9.05 5.11
CA ILE A 32 -7.44 8.44 4.35
C ILE A 32 -8.52 7.97 5.32
N THR A 33 -9.73 7.69 4.84
CA THR A 33 -10.78 7.17 5.73
C THR A 33 -10.47 5.74 6.15
N ILE A 34 -10.95 5.35 7.33
CA ILE A 34 -10.85 3.98 7.82
C ILE A 34 -11.50 3.00 6.82
N VAL A 35 -12.65 3.38 6.27
CA VAL A 35 -13.38 2.59 5.26
C VAL A 35 -12.49 2.29 4.05
N MET A 36 -11.82 3.31 3.48
CA MET A 36 -10.92 3.12 2.34
C MET A 36 -9.77 2.16 2.68
N SER A 37 -9.18 2.29 3.87
CA SER A 37 -8.10 1.40 4.30
C SER A 37 -8.55 -0.06 4.40
N TYR A 38 -9.74 -0.30 4.96
CA TYR A 38 -10.33 -1.64 5.01
C TYR A 38 -10.71 -2.19 3.63
N ASP A 39 -11.22 -1.34 2.73
CA ASP A 39 -11.54 -1.76 1.37
C ASP A 39 -10.29 -2.19 0.60
N TYR A 40 -9.17 -1.46 0.77
CA TYR A 40 -7.88 -1.85 0.19
C TYR A 40 -7.36 -3.15 0.79
N LYS A 41 -7.46 -3.31 2.11
CA LYS A 41 -7.11 -4.55 2.82
C LYS A 41 -7.92 -5.76 2.33
N ALA A 42 -9.18 -5.57 1.97
CA ALA A 42 -10.09 -6.64 1.56
C ALA A 42 -10.23 -6.78 0.03
N ALA A 43 -9.42 -6.05 -0.75
CA ALA A 43 -9.51 -5.99 -2.22
C ALA A 43 -10.90 -5.57 -2.76
N ARG A 44 -11.70 -4.86 -1.96
CA ARG A 44 -13.03 -4.37 -2.34
C ARG A 44 -12.96 -3.17 -3.27
N SER A 45 -11.89 -2.39 -3.18
CA SER A 45 -11.64 -1.27 -4.07
C SER A 45 -10.16 -1.14 -4.39
N ALA A 46 -9.86 -0.62 -5.58
CA ALA A 46 -8.51 -0.19 -5.93
C ALA A 46 -8.27 1.23 -5.41
N PRO A 47 -7.08 1.55 -4.91
CA PRO A 47 -6.77 2.91 -4.51
C PRO A 47 -6.66 3.84 -5.73
N SER A 48 -7.20 5.05 -5.59
CA SER A 48 -6.96 6.12 -6.56
C SER A 48 -5.49 6.57 -6.53
N GLY A 49 -5.01 7.23 -7.59
CA GLY A 49 -3.66 7.82 -7.60
C GLY A 49 -3.41 8.78 -6.42
N TYR A 50 -4.44 9.53 -6.00
CA TYR A 50 -4.36 10.41 -4.83
C TYR A 50 -4.17 9.62 -3.52
N SER A 51 -4.93 8.52 -3.35
CA SER A 51 -4.80 7.65 -2.18
C SER A 51 -3.47 6.91 -2.15
N ILE A 52 -3.00 6.44 -3.31
CA ILE A 52 -1.68 5.82 -3.46
C ILE A 52 -0.58 6.80 -3.02
N ASN A 53 -0.62 8.06 -3.50
CA ASN A 53 0.37 9.07 -3.12
C ASN A 53 0.39 9.32 -1.60
N LYS A 54 -0.79 9.37 -0.96
CA LYS A 54 -0.89 9.46 0.50
C LYS A 54 -0.23 8.28 1.22
N ILE A 55 -0.49 7.04 0.77
CA ILE A 55 0.10 5.83 1.37
C ILE A 55 1.62 5.82 1.17
N ILE A 56 2.10 6.15 -0.02
CA ILE A 56 3.53 6.21 -0.35
C ILE A 56 4.26 7.26 0.49
N LYS A 57 3.64 8.40 0.79
CA LYS A 57 4.26 9.41 1.67
C LYS A 57 4.49 8.91 3.09
N VAL A 58 3.66 8.00 3.57
CA VAL A 58 3.87 7.35 4.88
C VAL A 58 4.98 6.30 4.80
N PHE A 59 5.01 5.52 3.72
CA PHE A 59 5.99 4.45 3.53
C PHE A 59 6.74 4.56 2.20
N PRO A 60 7.61 5.57 2.03
CA PRO A 60 8.30 5.80 0.76
C PRO A 60 9.19 4.62 0.37
N GLN A 61 9.69 3.85 1.34
CA GLN A 61 10.52 2.66 1.17
C GLN A 61 9.82 1.48 0.48
N TYR A 62 8.48 1.46 0.43
CA TYR A 62 7.70 0.40 -0.23
C TYR A 62 7.05 0.86 -1.54
N THR A 63 7.40 2.04 -2.06
CA THR A 63 6.81 2.59 -3.29
C THR A 63 6.86 1.61 -4.46
N CYS A 64 8.06 1.08 -4.77
CA CYS A 64 8.23 0.11 -5.84
C CYS A 64 7.46 -1.17 -5.56
N TYR A 65 7.45 -1.63 -4.31
CA TYR A 65 6.76 -2.84 -3.92
C TYR A 65 5.23 -2.71 -4.12
N LEU A 66 4.62 -1.66 -3.58
CA LEU A 66 3.18 -1.37 -3.70
C LEU A 66 2.76 -1.24 -5.16
N LEU A 67 3.56 -0.52 -5.97
CA LEU A 67 3.26 -0.26 -7.37
C LEU A 67 3.70 -1.37 -8.34
N GLY A 68 4.51 -2.33 -7.89
CA GLY A 68 5.07 -3.38 -8.74
C GLY A 68 6.09 -2.86 -9.74
N LEU A 69 6.81 -1.82 -9.38
CA LEU A 69 7.89 -1.25 -10.17
C LEU A 69 9.19 -1.98 -9.86
N ASP A 70 10.10 -2.04 -10.84
CA ASP A 70 11.45 -2.55 -10.59
C ASP A 70 12.17 -1.60 -9.60
N PRO A 71 12.65 -2.10 -8.44
CA PRO A 71 13.38 -1.29 -7.46
C PRO A 71 14.65 -0.63 -8.03
N LYS A 72 15.19 -1.12 -9.17
CA LYS A 72 16.27 -0.44 -9.90
C LYS A 72 15.89 0.97 -10.38
N ILE A 73 14.59 1.31 -10.40
CA ILE A 73 14.06 2.59 -10.88
C ILE A 73 14.06 3.67 -9.76
N LEU A 74 14.09 3.29 -8.47
CA LEU A 74 14.08 4.24 -7.35
C LEU A 74 15.12 3.87 -6.28
N SER A 75 16.02 4.81 -5.98
CA SER A 75 17.00 4.63 -4.91
C SER A 75 16.31 4.52 -3.53
N LYS A 76 16.82 3.63 -2.65
CA LYS A 76 16.36 3.39 -1.25
C LYS A 76 15.07 2.54 -1.04
N GLN A 77 14.75 1.62 -1.95
CA GLN A 77 13.58 0.72 -1.79
C GLN A 77 13.92 -0.55 -0.98
N ILE A 78 12.99 -1.00 -0.13
CA ILE A 78 13.08 -2.30 0.56
C ILE A 78 12.47 -3.38 -0.34
N ILE A 79 13.18 -4.49 -0.51
CA ILE A 79 12.72 -5.65 -1.28
C ILE A 79 12.01 -6.62 -0.33
N LEU A 80 10.67 -6.66 -0.37
CA LEU A 80 9.88 -7.70 0.27
C LEU A 80 9.71 -8.87 -0.72
N LYS A 81 10.13 -10.08 -0.31
CA LYS A 81 9.88 -11.31 -1.10
C LYS A 81 8.47 -11.83 -0.80
N ASP A 82 7.77 -12.23 -1.87
CA ASP A 82 6.45 -12.87 -1.82
C ASP A 82 6.49 -14.26 -1.16
#